data_AF-A0A2D4ERV6-F1
#
_entry.id   AF-A0A2D4ERV6-F1
#
_cell.length_a   1.000
_cell.length_b   1.000
_cell.length_c   1.000
_cell.angle_alpha   90.00
_cell.angle_beta   90.00
_cell.angle_gamma   90.00
#
_symmetry.space_group_name_H-M   'P 1'
#
loop_
_entity.id
_entity.type
_entity.pdbx_description
1 polymer ?
#
loop_
_entity_poly.entity_id
_entity_poly.type
_entity_poly.pdbx_seq_one_letter_code
_entity_poly.pdbx_strand_id
1 'polypeptide(L)'
;RLLVMGDFNLPSAGETSGMAQEFMASMTAMDLTQLISGPTHIGGSTLDLIFVSGQWQSDLKLGALAIEPLSWTDHSLLRLDYLTAAPNCRESESLRWFRPRCLMEPDRFREELGVVPET
;
A
#
# COMPACT_ATOMS: atom_id res chain seq x y z
N ARG A 1 -3.40 -5.89 -13.84
CA ARG A 1 -2.42 -5.84 -12.72
C ARG A 1 -2.70 -4.57 -11.92
N LEU A 2 -3.10 -4.68 -10.66
CA LEU A 2 -3.47 -3.53 -9.83
C LEU A 2 -2.80 -3.62 -8.45
N LEU A 3 -2.11 -2.55 -8.06
CA LEU A 3 -1.73 -2.24 -6.69
C LEU A 3 -2.58 -1.05 -6.23
N VAL A 4 -3.17 -1.13 -5.05
CA VAL A 4 -3.82 0.02 -4.41
C VAL A 4 -3.10 0.25 -3.09
N MET A 5 -2.66 1.48 -2.84
CA MET A 5 -2.01 1.85 -1.59
C MET A 5 -2.43 3.25 -1.19
N GLY A 6 -2.59 3.49 0.11
CA GLY A 6 -2.87 4.81 0.64
C GLY A 6 -3.49 4.76 2.02
N ASP A 7 -3.84 5.94 2.51
CA ASP A 7 -4.57 6.15 3.75
C ASP A 7 -6.08 6.02 3.49
N PHE A 8 -6.70 5.00 4.07
CA PHE A 8 -8.13 4.74 3.93
C PHE A 8 -8.95 5.31 5.09
N ASN A 9 -8.29 5.72 6.19
CA ASN A 9 -8.95 6.20 7.40
C ASN A 9 -10.12 5.32 7.88
N LEU A 10 -10.01 3.99 7.73
CA LEU A 10 -11.04 3.09 8.21
C LEU A 10 -10.98 3.00 9.74
N PRO A 11 -12.13 2.92 10.43
CA PRO A 11 -12.15 2.66 11.86
C PRO A 11 -11.38 1.38 12.20
N SER A 12 -10.59 1.41 13.26
CA SER A 12 -9.75 0.29 13.69
C SER A 12 -10.57 -1.00 13.86
N ALA A 13 -10.07 -2.11 13.31
CA ALA A 13 -10.71 -3.43 13.28
C ALA A 13 -11.00 -4.07 14.66
N GLY A 14 -10.75 -3.36 15.77
CA GLY A 14 -11.10 -3.77 17.13
C GLY A 14 -12.53 -3.40 17.54
N GLU A 15 -13.19 -2.50 16.83
CA GLU A 15 -14.61 -2.22 16.99
C GLU A 15 -15.34 -2.75 15.75
N THR A 16 -16.52 -3.34 15.96
CA THR A 16 -17.41 -3.92 14.94
C THR A 16 -17.98 -2.86 14.00
N SER A 17 -17.11 -2.10 13.31
CA SER A 17 -17.49 -1.09 12.35
C SER A 17 -17.96 -1.78 11.09
N GLY A 18 -19.28 -1.81 10.89
CA GLY A 18 -19.90 -2.38 9.69
C GLY A 18 -19.29 -1.80 8.40
N MET A 19 -18.87 -0.54 8.40
CA MET A 19 -18.19 0.07 7.26
C MET A 19 -16.84 -0.56 6.93
N ALA A 20 -16.00 -0.82 7.94
CA ALA A 20 -14.72 -1.48 7.70
C ALA A 20 -14.93 -2.91 7.18
N GLN A 21 -15.93 -3.62 7.72
CA GLN A 21 -16.27 -4.96 7.27
C GLN A 21 -16.80 -4.98 5.83
N GLU A 22 -17.73 -4.09 5.49
CA GLU A 22 -18.29 -3.96 4.14
C GLU A 22 -17.23 -3.53 3.12
N PHE A 23 -16.34 -2.61 3.52
CA PHE A 23 -15.20 -2.22 2.71
C PHE A 23 -14.29 -3.42 2.42
N MET A 24 -13.90 -4.17 3.45
CA MET A 24 -13.05 -5.36 3.29
C MET A 24 -13.73 -6.46 2.48
N ALA A 25 -15.04 -6.64 2.65
CA ALA A 25 -15.85 -7.56 1.85
C ALA A 25 -15.88 -7.12 0.38
N SER A 26 -15.99 -5.81 0.11
CA SER A 26 -15.94 -5.24 -1.25
C SER A 26 -14.58 -5.45 -1.90
N MET A 27 -13.48 -5.23 -1.17
CA MET A 27 -12.12 -5.52 -1.67
C MET A 27 -11.96 -7.00 -2.01
N THR A 28 -12.43 -7.88 -1.12
CA THR A 28 -12.42 -9.34 -1.35
C THR A 28 -13.26 -9.72 -2.58
N ALA A 29 -14.45 -9.14 -2.74
CA ALA A 29 -15.32 -9.39 -3.89
C ALA A 29 -14.71 -8.89 -5.21
N MET A 30 -13.85 -7.88 -5.17
CA MET A 30 -13.06 -7.38 -6.30
C MET A 30 -11.75 -8.17 -6.53
N ASP A 31 -11.56 -9.31 -5.86
CA ASP A 31 -10.34 -10.12 -5.92
C ASP A 31 -9.10 -9.32 -5.48
N LEU A 32 -9.25 -8.42 -4.50
CA LEU A 32 -8.15 -7.65 -3.91
C LEU A 32 -7.74 -8.25 -2.56
N THR A 33 -6.47 -8.60 -2.42
CA THR A 33 -5.88 -9.15 -1.19
C THR A 33 -5.07 -8.08 -0.48
N GLN A 34 -5.33 -7.89 0.82
CA GLN A 34 -4.57 -6.98 1.68
C GLN A 34 -3.19 -7.57 1.98
N LEU A 35 -2.13 -6.74 1.89
CA LEU A 35 -0.74 -7.15 2.11
C LEU A 35 -0.21 -6.80 3.51
N ILE A 36 -0.75 -5.75 4.15
CA ILE A 36 -0.28 -5.28 5.47
C ILE A 36 -1.29 -5.61 6.55
N SER A 37 -0.85 -5.96 7.75
CA SER A 37 -1.73 -6.24 8.91
C SER A 37 -1.27 -5.58 10.21
N GLY A 38 -0.17 -4.80 10.16
CA GLY A 38 0.40 -4.10 11.31
C GLY A 38 -0.18 -2.70 11.53
N PRO A 39 0.05 -2.09 12.70
CA PRO A 39 -0.33 -0.71 12.96
C PRO A 39 0.48 0.23 12.06
N THR A 40 -0.20 1.17 11.43
CA THR A 40 0.40 2.17 10.53
C THR A 40 0.34 3.58 11.10
N HIS A 41 -0.32 3.74 12.24
CA HIS A 41 -0.48 4.98 12.98
C HIS A 41 -0.01 4.82 14.43
N ILE A 42 0.51 5.88 15.05
CA ILE A 42 0.98 5.89 16.46
C ILE A 42 -0.13 5.45 17.44
N GLY A 43 -1.40 5.69 17.11
CA GLY A 43 -2.56 5.24 17.87
C GLY A 43 -2.78 3.72 17.88
N GLY A 44 -1.95 2.93 17.19
CA GLY A 44 -2.07 1.48 17.09
C GLY A 44 -3.11 1.01 16.07
N SER A 45 -3.68 1.92 15.28
CA SER A 45 -4.61 1.61 14.20
C SER A 45 -3.89 1.32 12.88
N THR A 46 -4.56 0.55 12.03
CA THR A 46 -4.14 0.28 10.64
C THR A 46 -5.03 1.11 9.72
N LEU A 47 -4.61 2.34 9.42
CA LEU A 47 -5.35 3.29 8.58
C LEU A 47 -4.87 3.25 7.13
N ASP A 48 -3.56 3.19 6.96
CA ASP A 48 -2.95 2.91 5.66
C ASP A 48 -3.11 1.43 5.29
N LEU A 49 -3.51 1.14 4.06
CA LEU A 49 -3.70 -0.22 3.54
C LEU A 49 -3.00 -0.38 2.19
N ILE A 50 -2.60 -1.62 1.89
CA ILE A 50 -2.04 -2.01 0.60
C ILE A 50 -2.81 -3.24 0.11
N PHE A 51 -3.33 -3.16 -1.11
CA PHE A 51 -4.05 -4.24 -1.79
C PHE A 51 -3.40 -4.61 -3.12
N VAL A 52 -3.41 -5.90 -3.43
CA VAL A 52 -2.99 -6.45 -4.72
C VAL A 52 -4.14 -7.24 -5.36
N SER A 53 -4.34 -7.10 -6.67
CA SER A 53 -5.30 -7.97 -7.40
C SER A 53 -4.81 -9.42 -7.45
N GLY A 54 -5.69 -10.39 -7.22
CA GLY A 54 -5.39 -11.83 -7.21
C GLY A 54 -4.77 -12.30 -8.52
N GLN A 55 -5.23 -11.78 -9.67
CA GLN A 55 -4.60 -12.01 -10.98
C GLN A 55 -3.12 -11.61 -11.07
N TRP A 56 -2.69 -10.65 -10.25
CA TRP A 56 -1.30 -10.20 -10.20
C TRP A 56 -0.51 -10.90 -9.09
N GLN A 57 -1.17 -11.53 -8.12
CA GLN A 57 -0.50 -12.21 -7.01
C GLN A 57 0.37 -13.38 -7.47
N SER A 58 -0.01 -14.08 -8.55
CA SER A 58 0.82 -15.15 -9.14
C SER A 58 2.05 -14.64 -9.89
N ASP A 59 1.98 -13.42 -10.43
CA ASP A 59 3.00 -12.77 -11.25
C ASP A 59 3.91 -11.83 -10.42
N LEU A 60 3.47 -11.50 -9.20
CA LEU A 60 4.11 -10.60 -8.26
C LEU A 60 4.89 -11.42 -7.22
N LYS A 61 6.21 -11.32 -7.25
CA LYS A 61 7.04 -11.82 -6.14
C LYS A 61 7.21 -10.69 -5.14
N LEU A 62 6.52 -10.82 -4.01
CA LEU A 62 6.66 -9.88 -2.90
C LEU A 62 8.06 -10.04 -2.28
N GLY A 63 8.77 -8.92 -2.18
CA GLY A 63 10.04 -8.82 -1.47
C GLY A 63 9.81 -8.45 0.00
N ALA A 64 10.58 -7.51 0.51
CA ALA A 64 10.39 -6.97 1.85
C ALA A 64 9.17 -6.05 1.91
N LEU A 65 8.38 -6.22 2.96
CA LEU A 65 7.34 -5.29 3.38
C LEU A 65 7.74 -4.76 4.76
N ALA A 66 8.01 -3.46 4.86
CA ALA A 66 8.43 -2.83 6.10
C ALA A 66 7.49 -1.70 6.49
N ILE A 67 7.23 -1.60 7.80
CA ILE A 67 6.48 -0.52 8.43
C ILE A 67 7.45 0.16 9.40
N GLU A 68 7.84 1.39 9.09
CA GLU A 68 8.88 2.12 9.84
C GLU A 68 8.27 3.38 10.46
N PRO A 69 8.35 3.58 11.79
CA PRO A 69 7.83 4.78 12.41
C PRO A 69 8.66 6.00 12.01
N LEU A 70 7.98 7.13 11.75
CA LEU A 70 8.62 8.40 11.44
C LEU A 70 8.50 9.36 12.63
N SER A 71 9.52 10.18 12.88
CA SER A 71 9.53 11.07 14.05
C SER A 71 8.73 12.36 13.87
N TRP A 72 8.27 12.65 12.65
CA TRP A 72 7.68 13.94 12.26
C TRP A 72 6.24 13.83 11.76
N THR A 73 5.67 12.62 11.74
CA THR A 73 4.26 12.36 11.45
C THR A 73 3.77 11.26 12.39
N ASP A 74 2.48 11.23 12.64
CA ASP A 74 1.78 10.18 13.36
C ASP A 74 1.53 8.92 12.52
N HIS A 75 1.82 8.96 11.21
CA HIS A 75 1.83 7.79 10.32
C HIS A 75 3.23 7.16 10.23
N SER A 76 3.26 5.89 9.83
CA SER A 76 4.48 5.14 9.56
C SER A 76 4.80 5.12 8.06
N LEU A 77 6.08 5.07 7.72
CA LEU A 77 6.53 4.83 6.36
C LEU A 77 6.27 3.36 5.99
N LEU A 78 5.52 3.15 4.91
CA LEU A 78 5.32 1.83 4.31
C LEU A 78 6.28 1.64 3.13
N ARG A 79 7.12 0.61 3.21
CA ARG A 79 8.02 0.20 2.11
C ARG A 79 7.61 -1.16 1.60
N LEU A 80 7.46 -1.25 0.28
CA LEU A 80 7.09 -2.47 -0.41
C LEU A 80 8.03 -2.72 -1.58
N ASP A 81 8.84 -3.76 -1.47
CA ASP A 81 9.63 -4.26 -2.58
C ASP A 81 8.84 -5.34 -3.32
N TYR A 82 8.86 -5.28 -4.64
CA TYR A 82 8.24 -6.32 -5.46
C TYR A 82 8.97 -6.50 -6.78
N LEU A 83 8.97 -7.74 -7.27
CA LEU A 83 9.37 -8.07 -8.62
C LEU A 83 8.13 -8.49 -9.39
N THR A 84 7.97 -7.98 -10.60
CA THR A 84 6.90 -8.39 -11.50
C THR A 84 7.49 -8.92 -12.80
N ALA A 85 6.90 -9.99 -13.34
CA ALA A 85 7.21 -10.43 -14.69
C ALA A 85 6.97 -9.27 -15.67
N ALA A 86 7.84 -9.10 -16.68
CA ALA A 86 7.64 -8.08 -17.71
C ALA A 86 6.20 -8.19 -18.27
N PRO A 87 5.48 -7.07 -18.46
CA PRO A 87 4.14 -7.13 -19.05
C PRO A 87 4.24 -7.86 -20.40
N ASN A 88 3.40 -8.88 -20.61
CA ASN A 88 3.33 -9.56 -21.90
C ASN A 88 3.05 -8.50 -22.97
N CYS A 89 3.94 -8.41 -23.95
CA CYS A 89 4.07 -7.37 -24.99
C CYS A 89 2.84 -7.18 -25.92
N ARG A 90 1.66 -7.70 -25.57
CA ARG A 90 0.42 -7.57 -26.37
C ARG A 90 -0.60 -6.58 -25.80
N GLU A 91 -0.42 -6.11 -24.57
CA GLU A 91 -1.23 -5.05 -23.97
C GLU A 91 -0.32 -3.90 -23.57
N SER A 92 -0.05 -3.01 -24.54
CA SER A 92 0.73 -1.78 -24.37
C SER A 92 -0.06 -0.73 -23.57
N GLU A 93 -0.55 -1.06 -22.39
CA GLU A 93 -0.90 -0.04 -21.40
C GLU A 93 0.27 0.09 -20.44
N SER A 94 1.05 1.16 -20.63
CA SER A 94 2.08 1.57 -19.67
C SER A 94 1.51 1.61 -18.26
N LEU A 95 2.30 1.21 -17.26
CA LEU A 95 1.94 1.33 -15.84
C LEU A 95 1.48 2.78 -15.55
N ARG A 96 0.18 2.96 -15.28
CA ARG A 96 -0.40 4.27 -14.98
C ARG A 96 -0.26 4.56 -13.49
N TRP A 97 0.58 5.52 -13.16
CA TRP A 97 0.76 6.01 -11.80
C TRP A 97 -0.18 7.18 -11.53
N PHE A 98 -1.00 7.05 -10.49
CA PHE A 98 -1.79 8.16 -9.95
C PHE A 98 -1.15 8.63 -8.65
N ARG A 99 -0.57 9.83 -8.68
CA ARG A 99 0.10 10.44 -7.52
C ARG A 99 -0.77 11.54 -6.91
N PRO A 100 -1.02 11.54 -5.59
CA PRO A 100 -1.64 12.67 -4.91
C PRO A 100 -0.84 13.97 -5.12
N ARG A 101 -1.55 15.10 -5.29
CA ARG A 101 -0.91 16.40 -5.58
C ARG A 101 -0.28 17.07 -4.35
N CYS A 102 -0.70 16.70 -3.15
CA CYS A 102 -0.28 17.34 -1.91
C CYS A 102 0.38 16.30 -0.99
N LEU A 103 1.70 16.15 -1.08
CA LEU A 103 2.46 15.38 -0.12
C LEU A 103 2.79 16.25 1.09
N MET A 104 2.58 15.73 2.29
CA MET A 104 3.04 16.37 3.52
C MET A 104 4.57 16.25 3.58
N GLU A 105 5.28 17.39 3.65
CA GLU A 105 6.74 17.46 3.80
C GLU A 105 7.53 16.62 2.76
N PRO A 106 7.47 16.95 1.46
CA PRO A 106 8.05 16.14 0.39
C PRO A 106 9.57 15.97 0.49
N ASP A 107 10.26 16.93 1.07
CA ASP A 107 11.72 16.89 1.22
C ASP A 107 12.14 15.92 2.34
N ARG A 108 11.47 15.98 3.50
CA ARG A 108 11.70 15.02 4.60
C ARG A 108 11.35 13.60 4.17
N PHE A 109 10.25 13.41 3.45
CA PHE A 109 9.90 12.11 2.92
C PHE A 109 11.01 11.54 2.01
N ARG A 110 11.65 12.38 1.19
CA ARG A 110 12.77 11.96 0.35
C ARG A 110 14.01 11.58 1.15
N GLU A 111 14.32 12.32 2.21
CA GLU A 111 15.44 11.99 3.12
C GLU A 111 15.23 10.62 3.77
N GLU A 112 14.00 10.35 4.23
CA GLU A 112 13.63 9.07 4.85
C GLU A 112 13.63 7.90 3.87
N LEU A 113 13.35 8.11 2.58
CA LEU A 113 13.48 7.06 1.57
C LEU A 113 14.94 6.59 1.39
N GLY A 114 15.92 7.42 1.76
CA GLY A 114 17.34 7.12 1.61
C GLY A 114 17.76 6.97 0.14
N VAL A 115 18.84 6.21 -0.09
CA VAL A 115 19.30 5.87 -1.44
C VAL A 115 18.40 4.76 -1.98
N VAL A 116 17.55 5.11 -2.95
CA VAL A 116 16.82 4.09 -3.72
C VAL A 116 17.87 3.29 -4.49
N PRO A 117 17.96 1.95 -4.30
CA PRO A 117 18.93 1.14 -5.01
C PRO A 117 18.69 1.29 -6.52
N GLU A 118 19.73 1.69 -7.24
CA GLU A 118 19.71 1.70 -8.70
C GLU A 118 19.62 0.23 -9.16
N THR A 119 18.49 -0.11 -9.78
CA THR A 119 18.28 -1.40 -10.48
C THR A 119 18.92 -1.37 -11.86
#